data_AF-A0A3M0WVG1-F1
#
_entry.id   AF-A0A3M0WVG1-F1
#
_cell.length_a   1.000
_cell.length_b   1.000
_cell.length_c   1.000
_cell.angle_alpha   90.00
_cell.angle_beta   90.00
_cell.angle_gamma   90.00
#
_symmetry.space_group_name_H-M   'P 1'
#
loop_
_entity.id
_entity.type
_entity.pdbx_description
1 polymer ?
#
loop_
_entity_poly.entity_id
_entity_poly.type
_entity_poly.pdbx_seq_one_letter_code
_entity_poly.pdbx_strand_id
1 'polypeptide(L)'
;TFYRFAMITGQGILIIVAGYFESTTGLPTVEMKINAVSNYENTITLSPDSISNLKFEEQLKIVKFPEELNLSTQNIPIEKADSLISFAHQWNLKNGFIKEIQISKNGKHIGQESPGWWGKYVSGKLKIFLKDVFGKKKVIPKKENYAGNTGLIYFRLTGKPEEEVVVNFGSESGDRSIKLVEGNRFVFNHSNWDIPAIAVIQLDKKLKKNSSAIFAARAGDIPLAWTITFFILTGMFLLFFVYHKFILPYPKSDKSAYTGDNSSVIKEFFMTFASFFKKKNIGIGITFILLYRLGESQLVKLAAPFMLDAREVGGLGLTTGEVGIVYGTIGLLSLTVGGIIGGILAAKDGLKKWLWPMIIAINVPNAVYIYLSYAQPDSFLIINFCVALEQFGYGFGFTAFMLYMIYISEGEFKTAHFAIATGFMALGMMIPGMISGWLQEIIGYQHFFIWVLIATLPAFIITKFVPIDPEFGKEKKE
;
A
#
# COMPACT_ATOMS: atom_id res chain seq x y z
N THR A 1 19.73 2.22 19.19
CA THR A 1 19.35 3.65 19.03
C THR A 1 19.58 4.16 17.62
N PHE A 2 20.80 4.08 17.06
CA PHE A 2 21.09 4.54 15.68
C PHE A 2 20.23 3.91 14.58
N TYR A 3 19.95 2.60 14.65
CA TYR A 3 19.05 1.94 13.69
C TYR A 3 17.65 2.58 13.64
N ARG A 4 17.10 2.99 14.79
CA ARG A 4 15.77 3.63 14.85
C ARG A 4 15.81 5.03 14.25
N PHE A 5 16.86 5.81 14.51
CA PHE A 5 17.07 7.10 13.86
C PHE A 5 17.21 6.98 12.34
N ALA A 6 17.94 5.95 11.87
CA ALA A 6 18.05 5.66 10.44
C ALA A 6 16.68 5.33 9.82
N MET A 7 15.84 4.55 10.52
CA MET A 7 14.48 4.25 10.08
C MET A 7 13.58 5.50 10.03
N ILE A 8 13.65 6.41 11.02
CA ILE A 8 12.87 7.68 11.02
C ILE A 8 13.26 8.53 9.82
N THR A 9 14.56 8.60 9.55
CA THR A 9 15.08 9.37 8.42
C THR A 9 14.66 8.72 7.09
N GLY A 10 14.86 7.40 6.97
CA GLY A 10 14.61 6.63 5.75
C GLY A 10 13.15 6.51 5.35
N GLN A 11 12.30 6.10 6.28
CA GLN A 11 10.87 5.84 6.03
C GLN A 11 9.97 7.04 6.35
N GLY A 12 10.51 8.10 6.96
CA GLY A 12 9.78 9.31 7.29
C GLY A 12 10.30 10.53 6.56
N ILE A 13 11.37 11.11 7.07
CA ILE A 13 11.87 12.41 6.61
C ILE A 13 12.09 12.41 5.08
N LEU A 14 12.73 11.38 4.53
CA LEU A 14 12.97 11.31 3.08
C LEU A 14 11.67 11.20 2.26
N ILE A 15 10.67 10.46 2.74
CA ILE A 15 9.38 10.34 2.05
C ILE A 15 8.61 11.66 2.14
N ILE A 16 8.68 12.35 3.28
CA ILE A 16 8.09 13.69 3.45
C ILE A 16 8.76 14.70 2.51
N VAL A 17 10.09 14.65 2.38
CA VAL A 17 10.86 15.48 1.44
C VAL A 17 10.48 15.16 -0.01
N ALA A 18 10.35 13.88 -0.37
CA ALA A 18 9.89 13.48 -1.70
C ALA A 18 8.47 14.01 -1.98
N GLY A 19 7.54 13.88 -1.02
CA GLY A 19 6.19 14.42 -1.14
C GLY A 19 6.15 15.96 -1.22
N TYR A 20 7.05 16.65 -0.52
CA TYR A 20 7.21 18.10 -0.64
C TYR A 20 7.63 18.48 -2.06
N PHE A 21 8.65 17.82 -2.63
CA PHE A 21 9.04 18.07 -4.02
C PHE A 21 7.90 17.71 -4.98
N GLU A 22 7.23 16.57 -4.82
CA GLU A 22 6.10 16.17 -5.66
C GLU A 22 5.00 17.24 -5.70
N SER A 23 4.68 17.85 -4.55
CA SER A 23 3.66 18.91 -4.46
C SER A 23 4.10 20.27 -4.99
N THR A 24 5.40 20.57 -5.03
CA THR A 24 5.95 21.89 -5.38
C THR A 24 6.49 21.97 -6.80
N THR A 25 6.93 20.84 -7.37
CA THR A 25 7.46 20.77 -8.73
C THR A 25 6.36 20.47 -9.77
N GLY A 26 5.20 20.00 -9.31
CA GLY A 26 4.03 19.76 -10.14
C GLY A 26 3.18 21.01 -10.44
N LEU A 27 2.09 20.79 -11.19
CA LEU A 27 1.09 21.83 -11.40
C LEU A 27 0.26 22.06 -10.14
N PRO A 28 -0.23 23.30 -9.90
CA PRO A 28 -1.06 23.59 -8.75
C PRO A 28 -2.32 22.71 -8.74
N THR A 29 -2.65 22.18 -7.57
CA THR A 29 -3.85 21.36 -7.34
C THR A 29 -5.10 22.17 -7.67
N VAL A 30 -6.03 21.54 -8.40
CA VAL A 30 -7.32 22.13 -8.72
C VAL A 30 -8.41 21.39 -7.96
N GLU A 31 -8.97 22.06 -6.96
CA GLU A 31 -10.12 21.56 -6.20
C GLU A 31 -11.42 21.85 -6.94
N MET A 32 -12.40 20.95 -6.85
CA MET A 32 -13.74 21.10 -7.38
C MET A 32 -14.76 20.70 -6.33
N LYS A 33 -15.71 21.60 -6.08
CA LYS A 33 -16.89 21.30 -5.30
C LYS A 33 -17.99 20.75 -6.18
N ILE A 34 -18.53 19.61 -5.79
CA ILE A 34 -19.65 18.96 -6.44
C ILE A 34 -20.82 18.95 -5.47
N ASN A 35 -21.94 19.53 -5.90
CA ASN A 35 -23.14 19.61 -5.08
C ASN A 35 -24.26 18.74 -5.69
N ALA A 36 -24.83 17.87 -4.87
CA ALA A 36 -26.12 17.26 -5.14
C ALA A 36 -27.20 18.20 -4.59
N VAL A 37 -28.11 18.66 -5.44
CA VAL A 37 -29.15 19.63 -5.08
C VAL A 37 -30.53 19.09 -5.45
N SER A 38 -31.45 19.13 -4.50
CA SER A 38 -32.86 18.80 -4.72
C SER A 38 -33.52 19.91 -5.54
N ASN A 39 -34.28 19.53 -6.58
CA ASN A 39 -35.02 20.44 -7.49
C ASN A 39 -34.18 21.32 -8.42
N TYR A 40 -32.97 20.89 -8.78
CA TYR A 40 -32.21 21.52 -9.87
C TYR A 40 -32.69 20.95 -11.23
N GLU A 41 -33.00 21.81 -12.20
CA GLU A 41 -33.24 21.40 -13.59
C GLU A 41 -31.90 21.36 -14.33
N ASN A 42 -31.47 20.16 -14.72
CA ASN A 42 -30.19 19.98 -15.41
C ASN A 42 -30.23 20.62 -16.81
N THR A 43 -29.39 21.62 -17.06
CA THR A 43 -28.91 21.90 -18.42
C THR A 43 -27.63 21.07 -18.63
N ILE A 44 -27.77 19.89 -19.24
CA ILE A 44 -26.60 19.10 -19.63
C ILE A 44 -25.97 19.79 -20.83
N THR A 45 -24.93 20.58 -20.61
CA THR A 45 -24.15 21.17 -21.70
C THR A 45 -23.22 20.11 -22.24
N LEU A 46 -23.64 19.43 -23.30
CA LEU A 46 -22.96 18.28 -23.93
C LEU A 46 -21.77 18.66 -24.83
N SER A 47 -21.37 19.93 -24.90
CA SER A 47 -20.38 20.39 -25.89
C SER A 47 -18.99 20.61 -25.30
N PRO A 48 -18.01 19.72 -25.59
CA PRO A 48 -16.58 19.93 -25.30
C PRO A 48 -16.02 21.20 -25.97
N ASP A 49 -16.65 21.64 -27.07
CA ASP A 49 -16.20 22.79 -27.89
C ASP A 49 -16.24 24.13 -27.14
N SER A 50 -17.00 24.24 -26.05
CA SER A 50 -17.09 25.46 -25.24
C SER A 50 -15.79 25.78 -24.49
N ILE A 51 -14.89 24.79 -24.35
CA ILE A 51 -13.62 24.91 -23.64
C ILE A 51 -12.53 25.48 -24.55
N SER A 52 -12.70 25.41 -25.88
CA SER A 52 -11.70 25.87 -26.87
C SER A 52 -11.33 27.36 -26.74
N ASN A 53 -12.21 28.19 -26.16
CA ASN A 53 -12.07 29.65 -26.09
C ASN A 53 -11.40 30.19 -24.81
N LEU A 54 -10.93 29.34 -23.90
CA LEU A 54 -10.23 29.80 -22.70
C LEU A 54 -8.79 30.23 -23.07
N LYS A 55 -8.44 31.47 -22.71
CA LYS A 55 -7.17 32.14 -23.08
C LYS A 55 -5.94 31.34 -22.65
N PHE A 56 -4.91 31.40 -23.49
CA PHE A 56 -3.56 30.96 -23.17
C PHE A 56 -2.99 31.83 -22.04
N GLU A 57 -2.77 31.25 -20.87
CA GLU A 57 -2.00 31.89 -19.79
C GLU A 57 -0.52 31.56 -19.93
N GLU A 58 0.37 32.46 -19.47
CA GLU A 58 1.83 32.27 -19.54
C GLU A 58 2.34 31.09 -18.70
N GLN A 59 1.57 30.62 -17.71
CA GLN A 59 1.93 29.49 -16.85
C GLN A 59 1.09 28.26 -17.18
N LEU A 60 1.75 27.12 -17.30
CA LEU A 60 1.12 25.81 -17.44
C LEU A 60 0.26 25.53 -16.20
N LYS A 61 -1.04 25.31 -16.38
CA LYS A 61 -2.00 25.02 -15.32
C LYS A 61 -3.06 24.04 -15.81
N ILE A 62 -3.67 23.31 -14.87
CA ILE A 62 -4.85 22.51 -15.12
C ILE A 62 -6.06 23.44 -15.14
N VAL A 63 -6.86 23.37 -16.20
CA VAL A 63 -8.13 24.08 -16.32
C VAL A 63 -9.25 23.06 -16.23
N LYS A 64 -10.30 23.40 -15.47
CA LYS A 64 -11.49 22.59 -15.28
C LYS A 64 -12.73 23.27 -15.83
N PHE A 65 -13.70 22.49 -16.27
CA PHE A 65 -15.05 22.95 -16.58
C PHE A 65 -16.08 21.87 -16.23
N PRO A 66 -17.22 22.22 -15.62
CA PRO A 66 -17.57 23.53 -15.06
C PRO A 66 -16.73 23.89 -13.82
N GLU A 67 -16.80 25.15 -13.35
CA GLU A 67 -16.10 25.58 -12.12
C GLU A 67 -16.62 24.85 -10.88
N GLU A 68 -17.95 24.73 -10.78
CA GLU A 68 -18.69 23.93 -9.82
C GLU A 68 -19.67 23.02 -10.56
N LEU A 69 -19.81 21.78 -10.11
CA LEU A 69 -20.75 20.82 -10.69
C LEU A 69 -21.96 20.66 -9.77
N ASN A 70 -23.12 21.16 -10.22
CA ASN A 70 -24.39 20.96 -9.54
C ASN A 70 -25.19 19.88 -10.24
N LEU A 71 -25.52 18.80 -9.52
CA LEU A 71 -26.31 17.68 -10.02
C LEU A 71 -27.64 17.57 -9.29
N SER A 72 -28.72 17.43 -10.07
CA SER A 72 -30.03 17.15 -9.49
C SER A 72 -30.06 15.79 -8.81
N THR A 73 -30.68 15.68 -7.64
CA THR A 73 -30.91 14.39 -6.96
C THR A 73 -31.96 13.52 -7.68
N GLN A 74 -32.53 13.99 -8.79
CA GLN A 74 -33.46 13.21 -9.61
C GLN A 74 -32.70 12.11 -10.39
N ASN A 75 -33.22 10.89 -10.33
CA ASN A 75 -32.63 9.76 -11.03
C ASN A 75 -32.85 9.86 -12.55
N ILE A 76 -31.89 9.36 -13.31
CA ILE A 76 -31.90 9.31 -14.78
C ILE A 76 -32.03 7.87 -15.26
N PRO A 77 -32.50 7.61 -16.50
CA PRO A 77 -32.50 6.27 -17.07
C PRO A 77 -31.10 5.65 -17.08
N ILE A 78 -30.98 4.37 -16.72
CA ILE A 78 -29.67 3.70 -16.63
C ILE A 78 -28.91 3.70 -17.97
N GLU A 79 -29.63 3.56 -19.08
CA GLU A 79 -29.08 3.64 -20.44
C GLU A 79 -28.41 4.99 -20.71
N LYS A 80 -28.98 6.08 -20.19
CA LYS A 80 -28.41 7.42 -20.31
C LYS A 80 -27.13 7.56 -19.48
N ALA A 81 -27.11 7.03 -18.26
CA ALA A 81 -25.93 7.04 -17.41
C ALA A 81 -24.79 6.21 -18.03
N ASP A 82 -25.07 4.98 -18.44
CA ASP A 82 -24.10 4.07 -19.07
C ASP A 82 -23.58 4.63 -20.41
N SER A 83 -24.43 5.32 -21.17
CA SER A 83 -24.03 6.01 -22.40
C SER A 83 -23.03 7.13 -22.13
N LEU A 84 -23.23 7.96 -21.09
CA LEU A 84 -22.29 9.02 -20.71
C LEU A 84 -20.95 8.46 -20.23
N ILE A 85 -20.98 7.41 -19.40
CA ILE A 85 -19.77 6.73 -18.92
C ILE A 85 -18.99 6.14 -20.09
N SER A 86 -19.68 5.43 -20.99
CA SER A 86 -19.06 4.81 -22.17
C SER A 86 -18.49 5.86 -23.13
N PHE A 87 -19.20 6.98 -23.32
CA PHE A 87 -18.72 8.10 -24.12
C PHE A 87 -17.43 8.69 -23.56
N ALA A 88 -17.38 8.99 -22.25
CA ALA A 88 -16.19 9.52 -21.60
C ALA A 88 -15.00 8.55 -21.72
N HIS A 89 -15.23 7.26 -21.46
CA HIS A 89 -14.19 6.24 -21.56
C HIS A 89 -13.63 6.13 -22.98
N GLN A 90 -14.50 6.04 -24.00
CA GLN A 90 -14.09 5.96 -25.40
C GLN A 90 -13.39 7.23 -25.87
N TRP A 91 -13.87 8.41 -25.43
CA TRP A 91 -13.23 9.68 -25.72
C TRP A 91 -11.81 9.73 -25.15
N ASN A 92 -11.64 9.33 -23.89
CA ASN A 92 -10.35 9.35 -23.23
C ASN A 92 -9.36 8.37 -23.85
N LEU A 93 -9.82 7.18 -24.23
CA LEU A 93 -9.02 6.19 -24.96
C LEU A 93 -8.61 6.72 -26.35
N LYS A 94 -9.57 7.26 -27.12
CA LYS A 94 -9.32 7.76 -28.48
C LYS A 94 -8.29 8.87 -28.50
N ASN A 95 -8.31 9.75 -27.50
CA ASN A 95 -7.39 10.90 -27.39
C ASN A 95 -6.13 10.59 -26.55
N GLY A 96 -5.90 9.32 -26.18
CA GLY A 96 -4.67 8.87 -25.53
C GLY A 96 -4.49 9.30 -24.07
N PHE A 97 -5.54 9.79 -23.40
CA PHE A 97 -5.49 10.15 -21.98
C PHE A 97 -5.38 8.94 -21.05
N ILE A 98 -5.95 7.82 -21.49
CA ILE A 98 -5.91 6.54 -20.81
C ILE A 98 -5.20 5.56 -21.75
N LYS A 99 -4.17 4.86 -21.25
CA LYS A 99 -3.58 3.74 -21.98
C LYS A 99 -4.53 2.55 -21.84
N GLU A 100 -4.92 1.95 -22.96
CA GLU A 100 -5.74 0.74 -22.95
C GLU A 100 -5.03 -0.31 -22.07
N ILE A 101 -5.63 -0.64 -20.92
CA ILE A 101 -5.29 -1.90 -20.28
C ILE A 101 -5.78 -2.91 -21.30
N GLN A 102 -4.88 -3.51 -22.07
CA GLN A 102 -5.18 -4.69 -22.87
C GLN A 102 -5.58 -5.79 -21.88
N ILE A 103 -6.82 -5.75 -21.40
CA ILE A 103 -7.54 -6.93 -20.99
C ILE A 103 -7.79 -7.64 -22.31
N SER A 104 -6.76 -8.36 -22.76
CA SER A 104 -6.89 -9.28 -23.87
C SER A 104 -8.16 -10.08 -23.60
N LYS A 105 -9.13 -9.98 -24.51
CA LYS A 105 -10.27 -10.91 -24.57
C LYS A 105 -9.80 -12.37 -24.70
N ASN A 106 -8.49 -12.61 -24.83
CA ASN A 106 -7.81 -13.86 -24.56
C ASN A 106 -6.66 -13.66 -23.55
N GLY A 107 -6.93 -13.73 -22.25
CA GLY A 107 -5.98 -13.63 -21.12
C GLY A 107 -4.53 -14.08 -21.40
N LYS A 108 -3.74 -13.20 -22.00
CA LYS A 108 -2.30 -13.34 -22.24
C LYS A 108 -1.69 -11.97 -21.98
N HIS A 109 -0.98 -11.87 -20.86
CA HIS A 109 -0.08 -10.76 -20.63
C HIS A 109 1.10 -10.88 -21.61
N ILE A 110 1.50 -9.74 -22.18
CA ILE A 110 2.75 -9.59 -22.92
C ILE A 110 3.88 -9.98 -21.97
N GLY A 111 4.54 -11.10 -22.24
CA GLY A 111 5.59 -11.71 -21.40
C GLY A 111 5.27 -13.08 -20.80
N GLN A 112 4.11 -13.69 -21.09
CA GLN A 112 3.83 -15.07 -20.64
C GLN A 112 4.17 -16.10 -21.72
N GLU A 113 5.30 -16.79 -21.50
CA GLU A 113 5.41 -18.22 -21.80
C GLU A 113 4.11 -18.93 -21.40
N SER A 114 3.68 -19.92 -22.19
CA SER A 114 2.51 -20.76 -21.92
C SER A 114 2.36 -21.03 -20.42
N PRO A 115 1.18 -20.82 -19.81
CA PRO A 115 1.05 -20.92 -18.36
C PRO A 115 1.57 -22.28 -17.92
N GLY A 116 2.70 -22.27 -17.21
CA GLY A 116 3.33 -23.47 -16.71
C GLY A 116 2.35 -24.27 -15.83
N TRP A 117 2.76 -25.45 -15.39
CA TRP A 117 1.94 -26.32 -14.53
C TRP A 117 1.28 -25.55 -13.37
N TRP A 118 2.01 -24.64 -12.73
CA TRP A 118 1.50 -23.76 -11.67
C TRP A 118 0.34 -22.86 -12.13
N GLY A 119 0.49 -22.22 -13.29
CA GLY A 119 -0.49 -21.32 -13.89
C GLY A 119 -1.84 -21.99 -14.15
N LYS A 120 -1.78 -23.21 -14.68
CA LYS A 120 -2.96 -23.97 -15.11
C LYS A 120 -3.68 -24.68 -13.96
N TYR A 121 -2.93 -25.31 -13.03
CA TYR A 121 -3.50 -26.19 -12.02
C TYR A 121 -3.66 -25.55 -10.64
N VAL A 122 -2.81 -24.59 -10.28
CA VAL A 122 -2.82 -23.97 -8.94
C VAL A 122 -3.39 -22.56 -9.01
N SER A 123 -2.71 -21.61 -9.66
CA SER A 123 -3.13 -20.21 -9.64
C SER A 123 -4.44 -19.97 -10.40
N GLY A 124 -4.69 -20.69 -11.50
CA GLY A 124 -5.93 -20.60 -12.26
C GLY A 124 -7.15 -21.05 -11.47
N LYS A 125 -7.08 -22.23 -10.83
CA LYS A 125 -8.17 -22.75 -9.98
C LYS A 125 -8.38 -21.88 -8.74
N LEU A 126 -7.30 -21.44 -8.11
CA LEU A 126 -7.37 -20.54 -6.96
C LEU A 126 -7.99 -19.20 -7.34
N LYS A 127 -7.66 -18.63 -8.50
CA LYS A 127 -8.28 -17.39 -9.00
C LYS A 127 -9.79 -17.52 -9.16
N ILE A 128 -10.26 -18.64 -9.73
CA ILE A 128 -11.69 -18.91 -9.88
C ILE A 128 -12.34 -19.03 -8.50
N PHE A 129 -11.78 -19.86 -7.61
CA PHE A 129 -12.27 -20.03 -6.24
C PHE A 129 -12.35 -18.71 -5.48
N LEU A 130 -11.29 -17.90 -5.51
CA LEU A 130 -11.24 -16.60 -4.85
C LEU A 130 -12.27 -15.64 -5.41
N LYS A 131 -12.48 -15.64 -6.73
CA LYS A 131 -13.50 -14.81 -7.37
C LYS A 131 -14.91 -15.27 -7.00
N ASP A 132 -15.13 -16.57 -6.83
CA ASP A 132 -16.44 -17.12 -6.47
C ASP A 132 -16.78 -16.90 -4.98
N VAL A 133 -15.78 -17.00 -4.10
CA VAL A 133 -15.95 -16.86 -2.64
C VAL A 133 -15.88 -15.40 -2.18
N PHE A 134 -14.87 -14.65 -2.66
CA PHE A 134 -14.57 -13.28 -2.23
C PHE A 134 -14.84 -12.22 -3.30
N GLY A 135 -15.00 -12.61 -4.56
CA GLY A 135 -15.33 -11.63 -5.60
C GLY A 135 -16.68 -10.98 -5.30
N LYS A 136 -16.77 -9.68 -5.57
CA LYS A 136 -18.07 -8.99 -5.53
C LYS A 136 -19.01 -9.76 -6.45
N LYS A 137 -19.99 -10.48 -5.89
CA LYS A 137 -21.11 -11.01 -6.67
C LYS A 137 -21.63 -9.81 -7.44
N LYS A 138 -21.53 -9.82 -8.77
CA LYS A 138 -22.33 -8.93 -9.60
C LYS A 138 -23.75 -9.28 -9.22
N VAL A 139 -24.33 -8.51 -8.30
CA VAL A 139 -25.76 -8.46 -8.15
C VAL A 139 -26.19 -8.09 -9.55
N ILE A 140 -26.69 -9.06 -10.32
CA ILE A 140 -27.43 -8.77 -11.54
C ILE A 140 -28.46 -7.78 -11.02
N PRO A 141 -28.35 -6.49 -11.38
CA PRO A 141 -29.31 -5.53 -10.88
C PRO A 141 -30.66 -6.14 -11.23
N LYS A 142 -31.60 -6.23 -10.26
CA LYS A 142 -33.01 -6.24 -10.67
C LYS A 142 -33.10 -5.17 -11.76
N LYS A 143 -33.69 -5.47 -12.93
CA LYS A 143 -33.87 -4.49 -14.00
C LYS A 143 -34.44 -3.23 -13.37
N GLU A 144 -33.56 -2.30 -13.07
CA GLU A 144 -33.85 -1.07 -12.39
C GLU A 144 -33.69 -0.06 -13.50
N ASN A 145 -34.80 0.59 -13.85
CA ASN A 145 -34.84 1.45 -15.01
C ASN A 145 -34.05 2.75 -14.79
N TYR A 146 -33.61 3.02 -13.55
CA TYR A 146 -33.07 4.30 -13.14
C TYR A 146 -31.75 4.16 -12.37
N ALA A 147 -30.81 5.05 -12.69
CA ALA A 147 -29.55 5.28 -11.99
C ALA A 147 -29.54 6.69 -11.39
N GLY A 148 -28.64 6.95 -10.44
CA GLY A 148 -28.46 8.31 -9.94
C GLY A 148 -27.90 9.22 -11.04
N ASN A 149 -28.17 10.51 -10.91
CA ASN A 149 -27.81 11.51 -11.91
C ASN A 149 -26.30 11.54 -12.16
N THR A 150 -25.92 11.86 -13.40
CA THR A 150 -24.54 11.80 -13.86
C THR A 150 -24.12 13.14 -14.47
N GLY A 151 -22.92 13.60 -14.12
CA GLY A 151 -22.30 14.82 -14.63
C GLY A 151 -20.94 14.55 -15.25
N LEU A 152 -20.58 15.37 -16.24
CA LEU A 152 -19.28 15.35 -16.87
C LEU A 152 -18.45 16.52 -16.36
N ILE A 153 -17.17 16.25 -16.10
CA ILE A 153 -16.15 17.22 -15.79
C ILE A 153 -15.10 17.12 -16.88
N TYR A 154 -14.62 18.27 -17.33
CA TYR A 154 -13.60 18.36 -18.35
C TYR A 154 -12.32 18.97 -17.78
N PHE A 155 -11.19 18.37 -18.12
CA PHE A 155 -9.86 18.84 -17.76
C PHE A 155 -9.03 19.12 -19.01
N ARG A 156 -8.27 20.21 -19.03
CA ARG A 156 -7.25 20.46 -20.06
C ARG A 156 -6.04 21.18 -19.46
N LEU A 157 -4.96 21.29 -20.22
CA LEU A 157 -3.84 22.16 -19.86
C LEU A 157 -3.95 23.52 -20.58
N THR A 158 -3.45 24.59 -19.96
CA THR A 158 -3.36 25.93 -20.57
C THR A 158 -2.32 26.02 -21.68
N GLY A 159 -1.33 25.14 -21.69
CA GLY A 159 -0.20 25.16 -22.60
C GLY A 159 0.35 23.78 -22.88
N LYS A 160 1.25 23.71 -23.87
CA LYS A 160 1.91 22.48 -24.26
C LYS A 160 2.95 22.08 -23.20
N PRO A 161 2.84 20.90 -22.58
CA PRO A 161 3.79 20.48 -21.56
C PRO A 161 5.11 20.02 -22.21
N GLU A 162 6.24 20.23 -21.53
CA GLU A 162 7.56 19.76 -22.00
C GLU A 162 7.70 18.23 -21.85
N GLU A 163 7.18 17.69 -20.75
CA GLU A 163 7.14 16.26 -20.43
C GLU A 163 5.69 15.75 -20.26
N GLU A 164 5.49 14.44 -20.13
CA GLU A 164 4.15 13.90 -19.86
C GLU A 164 3.65 14.36 -18.48
N VAL A 165 2.49 15.00 -18.44
CA VAL A 165 1.85 15.44 -17.19
C VAL A 165 0.78 14.43 -16.80
N VAL A 166 0.97 13.78 -15.65
CA VAL A 166 -0.01 12.84 -15.09
C VAL A 166 -0.92 13.58 -14.11
N VAL A 167 -2.22 13.63 -14.41
CA VAL A 167 -3.24 14.22 -13.53
C VAL A 167 -4.00 13.09 -12.85
N ASN A 168 -3.96 13.03 -11.53
CA ASN A 168 -4.80 12.14 -10.72
C ASN A 168 -5.98 12.94 -10.18
N PHE A 169 -7.19 12.44 -10.42
CA PHE A 169 -8.44 13.06 -9.98
C PHE A 169 -9.19 12.10 -9.05
N GLY A 170 -9.63 12.59 -7.90
CA GLY A 170 -10.34 11.77 -6.93
C GLY A 170 -10.98 12.58 -5.82
N SER A 171 -11.84 11.92 -5.06
CA SER A 171 -12.51 12.50 -3.90
C SER A 171 -11.51 12.77 -2.77
N GLU A 172 -11.59 13.98 -2.21
CA GLU A 172 -10.77 14.42 -1.08
C GLU A 172 -11.57 14.39 0.22
N SER A 173 -12.81 14.89 0.21
CA SER A 173 -13.70 14.87 1.39
C SER A 173 -15.18 15.02 1.03
N GLY A 174 -16.08 14.65 1.94
CA GLY A 174 -17.52 14.92 1.83
C GLY A 174 -18.39 13.68 1.63
N ASP A 175 -19.58 13.84 1.03
CA ASP A 175 -20.56 12.76 0.96
C ASP A 175 -20.23 11.71 -0.11
N ARG A 176 -20.09 10.46 0.34
CA ARG A 176 -19.78 9.28 -0.48
C ARG A 176 -20.89 8.86 -1.42
N SER A 177 -22.06 9.47 -1.29
CA SER A 177 -23.14 9.35 -2.25
C SER A 177 -22.82 10.07 -3.55
N ILE A 178 -21.73 10.85 -3.63
CA ILE A 178 -21.19 11.44 -4.86
C ILE A 178 -19.93 10.67 -5.23
N LYS A 179 -19.92 9.98 -6.38
CA LYS A 179 -18.82 9.07 -6.76
C LYS A 179 -18.23 9.43 -8.11
N LEU A 180 -16.91 9.41 -8.21
CA LEU A 180 -16.21 9.37 -9.49
C LEU A 180 -16.26 7.94 -10.04
N VAL A 181 -16.87 7.77 -11.21
CA VAL A 181 -17.09 6.46 -11.84
C VAL A 181 -16.16 6.19 -13.01
N GLU A 182 -15.60 7.24 -13.62
CA GLU A 182 -14.63 7.15 -14.72
C GLU A 182 -13.71 8.38 -14.70
N GLY A 183 -12.43 8.21 -15.05
CA GLY A 183 -11.48 9.32 -15.18
C GLY A 183 -10.73 9.68 -13.89
N ASN A 184 -10.20 8.68 -13.18
CA ASN A 184 -9.36 8.87 -11.99
C ASN A 184 -7.92 9.26 -12.32
N ARG A 185 -7.44 8.96 -13.53
CA ARG A 185 -6.08 9.25 -13.97
C ARG A 185 -6.06 9.62 -15.45
N PHE A 186 -5.40 10.72 -15.77
CA PHE A 186 -5.20 11.21 -17.13
C PHE A 186 -3.72 11.44 -17.40
N VAL A 187 -3.27 11.14 -18.62
CA VAL A 187 -1.91 11.46 -19.09
C VAL A 187 -2.01 12.48 -20.22
N PHE A 188 -1.51 13.68 -19.96
CA PHE A 188 -1.41 14.76 -20.94
C PHE A 188 -0.01 14.77 -21.55
N ASN A 189 0.08 14.96 -22.86
CA ASN A 189 1.31 14.96 -23.64
C ASN A 189 1.27 16.05 -24.72
N HIS A 190 2.34 16.14 -25.50
CA HIS A 190 2.51 17.11 -26.60
C HIS A 190 1.39 17.15 -27.63
N SER A 191 0.59 16.08 -27.76
CA SER A 191 -0.43 15.90 -28.80
C SER A 191 -1.88 16.00 -28.31
N ASN A 192 -2.13 15.96 -27.00
CA ASN A 192 -3.49 15.96 -26.44
C ASN A 192 -3.72 16.99 -25.33
N TRP A 193 -2.74 17.84 -25.03
CA TRP A 193 -2.81 18.84 -23.95
C TRP A 193 -3.95 19.86 -24.10
N ASP A 194 -4.33 20.16 -25.34
CA ASP A 194 -5.38 21.11 -25.73
C ASP A 194 -6.77 20.45 -25.86
N ILE A 195 -6.83 19.13 -25.82
CA ILE A 195 -8.06 18.35 -25.90
C ILE A 195 -8.61 18.15 -24.48
N PRO A 196 -9.92 18.28 -24.24
CA PRO A 196 -10.48 18.07 -22.91
C PRO A 196 -10.54 16.58 -22.56
N ALA A 197 -9.86 16.17 -21.48
CA ALA A 197 -10.07 14.88 -20.83
C ALA A 197 -11.38 14.88 -20.02
N ILE A 198 -12.09 13.76 -19.95
CA ILE A 198 -13.44 13.69 -19.36
C ILE A 198 -13.44 12.81 -18.12
N ALA A 199 -13.84 13.37 -16.97
CA ALA A 199 -14.19 12.62 -15.77
C ALA A 199 -15.71 12.57 -15.59
N VAL A 200 -16.20 11.47 -15.01
CA VAL A 200 -17.64 11.23 -14.85
C VAL A 200 -17.98 11.07 -13.38
N ILE A 201 -18.91 11.90 -12.91
CA ILE A 201 -19.41 11.87 -11.54
C ILE A 201 -20.84 11.34 -11.56
N GLN A 202 -21.13 10.37 -10.70
CA GLN A 202 -22.44 9.79 -10.55
C GLN A 202 -22.91 9.88 -9.09
N LEU A 203 -24.14 10.34 -8.91
CA LEU A 203 -24.81 10.32 -7.60
C LEU A 203 -25.31 8.91 -7.27
N ASP A 204 -25.39 8.58 -5.99
CA ASP A 204 -26.12 7.40 -5.52
C ASP A 204 -27.61 7.62 -5.76
N LYS A 205 -28.28 6.66 -6.40
CA LYS A 205 -29.72 6.68 -6.69
C LYS A 205 -30.61 6.88 -5.45
N LYS A 206 -30.08 6.61 -4.25
CA LYS A 206 -30.78 6.77 -2.97
C LYS A 206 -30.62 8.17 -2.37
N LEU A 207 -29.73 9.00 -2.91
CA LEU A 207 -29.50 10.36 -2.43
C LEU A 207 -30.68 11.26 -2.76
N LYS A 208 -31.38 11.74 -1.73
CA LYS A 208 -32.54 12.64 -1.87
C LYS A 208 -32.33 14.01 -1.24
N LYS A 209 -31.31 14.16 -0.41
CA LYS A 209 -31.00 15.39 0.32
C LYS A 209 -29.89 16.14 -0.39
N ASN A 210 -29.85 17.45 -0.16
CA ASN A 210 -28.73 18.26 -0.61
C ASN A 210 -27.45 17.76 0.07
N SER A 211 -26.39 17.63 -0.72
CA SER A 211 -25.11 17.15 -0.23
C SER A 211 -23.97 17.68 -1.08
N SER A 212 -22.74 17.62 -0.58
CA SER A 212 -21.57 18.08 -1.31
C SER A 212 -20.35 17.23 -1.04
N ALA A 213 -19.48 17.14 -2.03
CA ALA A 213 -18.18 16.51 -1.94
C ALA A 213 -17.13 17.36 -2.67
N ILE A 214 -15.91 17.35 -2.15
CA ILE A 214 -14.75 18.02 -2.72
C ILE A 214 -13.89 16.96 -3.40
N PHE A 215 -13.51 17.25 -4.63
CA PHE A 215 -12.60 16.45 -5.44
C PHE A 215 -11.39 17.29 -5.81
N ALA A 216 -10.22 16.67 -5.93
CA ALA A 216 -8.99 17.36 -6.29
C ALA A 216 -8.32 16.70 -7.49
N ALA A 217 -7.89 17.52 -8.45
CA ALA A 217 -7.00 17.13 -9.54
C ALA A 217 -5.57 17.55 -9.19
N ARG A 218 -4.67 16.56 -9.04
CA ARG A 218 -3.27 16.75 -8.64
C ARG A 218 -2.36 16.29 -9.79
N ALA A 219 -1.36 17.09 -10.15
CA ALA A 219 -0.36 16.72 -11.14
C ALA A 219 1.05 16.98 -10.62
N GLY A 220 1.43 16.21 -9.61
CA GLY A 220 2.80 16.17 -9.10
C GLY A 220 3.76 15.55 -10.11
N ASP A 221 4.97 16.08 -10.19
CA ASP A 221 6.07 15.45 -10.94
C ASP A 221 6.74 14.39 -10.05
N ILE A 222 6.14 13.19 -10.05
CA ILE A 222 6.63 12.04 -9.27
C ILE A 222 8.07 11.67 -9.68
N PRO A 223 8.42 11.53 -10.98
CA PRO A 223 9.79 11.20 -11.38
C PRO A 223 10.84 12.20 -10.90
N LEU A 224 10.60 13.50 -11.05
CA LEU A 224 11.55 14.54 -10.66
C LEU A 224 11.72 14.61 -9.14
N ALA A 225 10.62 14.51 -8.39
CA ALA A 225 10.65 14.49 -6.93
C ALA A 225 11.51 13.35 -6.36
N TRP A 226 11.35 12.13 -6.90
CA TRP A 226 12.17 10.99 -6.51
C TRP A 226 13.61 11.11 -7.01
N THR A 227 13.83 11.67 -8.19
CA THR A 227 15.18 11.96 -8.70
C THR A 227 15.96 12.86 -7.74
N ILE A 228 15.37 13.99 -7.35
CA ILE A 228 15.98 14.92 -6.38
C ILE A 228 16.23 14.19 -5.05
N THR A 229 15.26 13.44 -4.56
CA THR A 229 15.38 12.68 -3.31
C THR A 229 16.54 11.68 -3.36
N PHE A 230 16.70 10.97 -4.48
CA PHE A 230 17.82 10.04 -4.68
C PHE A 230 19.17 10.74 -4.83
N PHE A 231 19.23 11.94 -5.41
CA PHE A 231 20.45 12.75 -5.44
C PHE A 231 20.86 13.19 -4.03
N ILE A 232 19.90 13.64 -3.20
CA ILE A 232 20.15 13.98 -1.79
C ILE A 232 20.69 12.76 -1.03
N LEU A 233 20.03 11.61 -1.19
CA LEU A 233 20.47 10.33 -0.62
C LEU A 233 21.89 9.97 -1.05
N THR A 234 22.21 10.11 -2.33
CA THR A 234 23.54 9.82 -2.89
C THR A 234 24.61 10.73 -2.28
N GLY A 235 24.35 12.04 -2.20
CA GLY A 235 25.25 12.99 -1.54
C GLY A 235 25.48 12.64 -0.06
N MET A 236 24.43 12.25 0.66
CA MET A 236 24.51 11.82 2.05
C MET A 236 25.36 10.54 2.21
N PHE A 237 25.15 9.52 1.36
CA PHE A 237 25.96 8.29 1.41
C PHE A 237 27.42 8.53 1.01
N LEU A 238 27.71 9.43 0.07
CA LEU A 238 29.07 9.83 -0.26
C LEU A 238 29.75 10.52 0.94
N LEU A 239 29.04 11.39 1.64
CA LEU A 239 29.53 12.02 2.86
C LEU A 239 29.83 10.96 3.93
N PHE A 240 28.93 10.00 4.14
CA PHE A 240 29.18 8.89 5.07
C PHE A 240 30.38 8.05 4.66
N PHE A 241 30.55 7.75 3.37
CA PHE A 241 31.71 7.02 2.86
C PHE A 241 33.02 7.77 3.17
N VAL A 242 33.08 9.07 2.87
CA VAL A 242 34.25 9.92 3.17
C VAL A 242 34.52 9.94 4.67
N TYR A 243 33.48 10.15 5.49
CA TYR A 243 33.60 10.11 6.95
C TYR A 243 34.17 8.78 7.44
N HIS A 244 33.60 7.65 7.00
CA HIS A 244 34.03 6.31 7.43
C HIS A 244 35.46 6.01 6.97
N LYS A 245 35.86 6.43 5.77
CA LYS A 245 37.20 6.21 5.23
C LYS A 245 38.28 6.95 6.01
N PHE A 246 38.00 8.17 6.47
CA PHE A 246 39.03 9.04 7.08
C PHE A 246 39.00 9.07 8.61
N ILE A 247 37.85 8.83 9.24
CA ILE A 247 37.68 9.07 10.69
C ILE A 247 37.59 7.77 11.50
N LEU A 248 37.09 6.66 10.93
CA LEU A 248 36.97 5.42 11.68
C LEU A 248 38.33 4.71 11.81
N PRO A 249 38.73 4.29 13.04
CA PRO A 249 39.97 3.57 13.24
C PRO A 249 39.89 2.16 12.66
N TYR A 250 40.93 1.74 11.96
CA TYR A 250 41.08 0.35 11.52
C TYR A 250 41.18 -0.57 12.74
N PRO A 251 40.37 -1.65 12.82
CA PRO A 251 40.45 -2.60 13.93
C PRO A 251 41.84 -3.25 13.95
N LYS A 252 42.51 -3.24 15.11
CA LYS A 252 43.79 -3.97 15.29
C LYS A 252 43.65 -5.49 15.11
N SER A 253 42.41 -5.99 15.10
CA SER A 253 42.01 -7.37 14.84
C SER A 253 41.86 -7.70 13.35
N ASP A 254 42.01 -6.72 12.45
CA ASP A 254 41.96 -6.91 11.00
C ASP A 254 43.27 -7.57 10.52
N LYS A 255 43.36 -8.87 10.78
CA LYS A 255 44.42 -9.76 10.33
C LYS A 255 43.81 -10.70 9.30
N SER A 256 44.57 -11.02 8.25
CA SER A 256 44.25 -12.11 7.32
C SER A 256 43.84 -13.35 8.13
N ALA A 257 42.58 -13.75 8.00
CA ALA A 257 42.07 -14.94 8.66
C ALA A 257 42.81 -16.16 8.11
N TYR A 258 43.62 -16.78 8.96
CA TYR A 258 44.22 -18.11 8.92
C TYR A 258 44.17 -18.91 7.60
N THR A 259 45.35 -19.23 7.06
CA THR A 259 45.63 -20.21 6.00
C THR A 259 45.37 -21.67 6.47
N GLY A 260 44.10 -22.08 6.50
CA GLY A 260 43.70 -23.49 6.56
C GLY A 260 43.26 -24.00 5.17
N ASP A 261 43.35 -25.31 4.95
CA ASP A 261 42.89 -25.97 3.72
C ASP A 261 41.40 -25.67 3.47
N ASN A 262 41.06 -25.05 2.34
CA ASN A 262 39.70 -24.58 2.00
C ASN A 262 38.61 -25.68 2.13
N SER A 263 39.01 -26.95 2.07
CA SER A 263 38.14 -28.11 2.27
C SER A 263 37.53 -28.19 3.67
N SER A 264 38.20 -27.65 4.72
CA SER A 264 37.71 -27.70 6.10
C SER A 264 36.59 -26.69 6.37
N VAL A 265 36.67 -25.49 5.77
CA VAL A 265 35.72 -24.39 6.00
C VAL A 265 34.33 -24.73 5.45
N ILE A 266 34.26 -25.30 4.23
CA ILE A 266 32.98 -25.71 3.63
C ILE A 266 32.35 -26.83 4.46
N LYS A 267 33.16 -27.79 4.93
CA LYS A 267 32.70 -28.89 5.78
C LYS A 267 32.17 -28.39 7.13
N GLU A 268 32.88 -27.47 7.78
CA GLU A 268 32.44 -26.82 9.03
C GLU A 268 31.15 -26.00 8.83
N PHE A 269 31.03 -25.30 7.70
CA PHE A 269 29.80 -24.60 7.33
C PHE A 269 28.62 -25.56 7.22
N PHE A 270 28.74 -26.64 6.42
CA PHE A 270 27.65 -27.63 6.26
C PHE A 270 27.35 -28.36 7.58
N MET A 271 28.35 -28.63 8.40
CA MET A 271 28.16 -29.22 9.73
C MET A 271 27.37 -28.28 10.65
N THR A 272 27.73 -26.99 10.68
CA THR A 272 27.01 -25.96 11.42
C THR A 272 25.59 -25.80 10.92
N PHE A 273 25.39 -25.76 9.61
CA PHE A 273 24.08 -25.68 8.97
C PHE A 273 23.21 -26.90 9.32
N ALA A 274 23.74 -28.12 9.16
CA ALA A 274 23.03 -29.35 9.48
C ALA A 274 22.70 -29.46 10.97
N SER A 275 23.55 -28.92 11.86
CA SER A 275 23.28 -28.92 13.31
C SER A 275 22.00 -28.15 13.68
N PHE A 276 21.63 -27.12 12.91
CA PHE A 276 20.38 -26.39 13.10
C PHE A 276 19.16 -27.31 12.88
N PHE A 277 19.16 -28.09 11.80
CA PHE A 277 18.08 -29.02 11.44
C PHE A 277 18.04 -30.30 12.29
N LYS A 278 19.06 -30.56 13.11
CA LYS A 278 19.08 -31.68 14.06
C LYS A 278 18.44 -31.33 15.41
N LYS A 279 18.10 -30.07 15.66
CA LYS A 279 17.45 -29.67 16.91
C LYS A 279 16.07 -30.32 17.07
N LYS A 280 15.74 -30.70 18.30
CA LYS A 280 14.44 -31.28 18.63
C LYS A 280 13.32 -30.29 18.26
N ASN A 281 12.27 -30.77 17.58
CA ASN A 281 11.11 -29.99 17.15
C ASN A 281 11.42 -28.82 16.20
N ILE A 282 12.56 -28.83 15.50
CA ILE A 282 12.95 -27.75 14.56
C ILE A 282 11.91 -27.51 13.47
N GLY A 283 11.22 -28.56 12.98
CA GLY A 283 10.19 -28.42 11.97
C GLY A 283 9.02 -27.54 12.42
N ILE A 284 8.59 -27.67 13.68
CA ILE A 284 7.55 -26.82 14.28
C ILE A 284 8.08 -25.39 14.40
N GLY A 285 9.33 -25.21 14.80
CA GLY A 285 9.94 -23.89 14.93
C GLY A 285 10.14 -23.15 13.61
N ILE A 286 10.59 -23.84 12.56
CA ILE A 286 10.67 -23.27 11.20
C ILE A 286 9.26 -22.94 10.69
N THR A 287 8.29 -23.82 10.89
CA THR A 287 6.89 -23.56 10.50
C THR A 287 6.32 -22.36 11.24
N PHE A 288 6.62 -22.20 12.53
CA PHE A 288 6.29 -21.00 13.30
C PHE A 288 6.96 -19.76 12.72
N ILE A 289 8.26 -19.81 12.42
CA ILE A 289 8.99 -18.68 11.80
C ILE A 289 8.34 -18.24 10.48
N LEU A 290 7.94 -19.21 9.65
CA LEU A 290 7.31 -18.94 8.35
C LEU A 290 5.87 -18.41 8.47
N LEU A 291 5.09 -18.93 9.43
CA LEU A 291 3.66 -18.62 9.55
C LEU A 291 3.33 -17.47 10.49
N TYR A 292 4.20 -17.15 11.46
CA TYR A 292 3.93 -16.16 12.51
C TYR A 292 3.51 -14.80 11.94
N ARG A 293 4.12 -14.42 10.80
CA ARG A 293 3.89 -13.14 10.10
C ARG A 293 3.14 -13.31 8.77
N LEU A 294 2.46 -14.43 8.56
CA LEU A 294 1.84 -14.72 7.26
C LEU A 294 0.80 -13.66 6.85
N GLY A 295 -0.06 -13.23 7.78
CA GLY A 295 -1.03 -12.15 7.51
C GLY A 295 -0.34 -10.80 7.34
N GLU A 296 0.50 -10.43 8.31
CA GLU A 296 1.19 -9.13 8.31
C GLU A 296 2.09 -8.92 7.09
N SER A 297 2.83 -9.93 6.65
CA SER A 297 3.69 -9.84 5.47
C SER A 297 2.93 -9.55 4.18
N GLN A 298 1.68 -10.00 4.08
CA GLN A 298 0.80 -9.66 2.96
C GLN A 298 0.28 -8.22 3.09
N LEU A 299 -0.12 -7.83 4.30
CA LEU A 299 -0.64 -6.50 4.59
C LEU A 299 0.38 -5.41 4.27
N VAL A 300 1.62 -5.53 4.78
CA VAL A 300 2.66 -4.49 4.67
C VAL A 300 2.97 -4.14 3.22
N LYS A 301 2.92 -5.10 2.30
CA LYS A 301 3.17 -4.84 0.88
C LYS A 301 2.09 -4.01 0.20
N LEU A 302 0.85 -4.08 0.68
CA LEU A 302 -0.28 -3.35 0.12
C LEU A 302 -0.72 -2.15 0.96
N ALA A 303 -0.16 -1.96 2.15
CA ALA A 303 -0.57 -0.88 3.03
C ALA A 303 -0.24 0.50 2.43
N ALA A 304 0.95 0.68 1.85
CA ALA A 304 1.31 1.93 1.18
C ALA A 304 0.47 2.20 -0.10
N PRO A 305 0.32 1.25 -1.05
CA PRO A 305 -0.62 1.40 -2.16
C PRO A 305 -2.05 1.71 -1.71
N PHE A 306 -2.57 1.01 -0.71
CA PHE A 306 -3.90 1.25 -0.16
C PHE A 306 -4.09 2.68 0.38
N MET A 307 -3.05 3.24 1.01
CA MET A 307 -3.09 4.60 1.55
C MET A 307 -3.10 5.66 0.44
N LEU A 308 -2.30 5.45 -0.62
CA LEU A 308 -2.13 6.39 -1.74
C LEU A 308 -3.25 6.29 -2.78
N ASP A 309 -3.74 5.08 -3.05
CA ASP A 309 -4.74 4.83 -4.09
C ASP A 309 -6.01 5.63 -3.83
N ALA A 310 -6.64 6.07 -4.93
CA ALA A 310 -7.85 6.86 -4.88
C ALA A 310 -8.99 6.13 -4.14
N ARG A 311 -9.86 6.88 -3.48
CA ARG A 311 -10.93 6.33 -2.64
C ARG A 311 -11.93 5.49 -3.44
N GLU A 312 -12.08 5.81 -4.72
CA GLU A 312 -12.98 5.15 -5.66
C GLU A 312 -12.57 3.73 -6.02
N VAL A 313 -11.26 3.48 -6.07
CA VAL A 313 -10.69 2.12 -6.26
C VAL A 313 -10.54 1.38 -4.93
N GLY A 314 -10.93 2.01 -3.82
CA GLY A 314 -10.96 1.42 -2.48
C GLY A 314 -9.77 1.77 -1.59
N GLY A 315 -8.92 2.74 -1.98
CA GLY A 315 -7.84 3.27 -1.14
C GLY A 315 -8.29 4.41 -0.21
N LEU A 316 -7.34 5.18 0.33
CA LEU A 316 -7.59 6.33 1.22
C LEU A 316 -7.29 7.69 0.58
N GLY A 317 -6.62 7.73 -0.57
CA GLY A 317 -6.33 8.96 -1.33
C GLY A 317 -5.37 9.93 -0.65
N LEU A 318 -4.52 9.43 0.25
CA LEU A 318 -3.50 10.25 0.91
C LEU A 318 -2.39 10.64 -0.07
N THR A 319 -1.77 11.77 0.22
CA THR A 319 -0.56 12.23 -0.48
C THR A 319 0.68 11.46 0.00
N THR A 320 1.74 11.42 -0.83
CA THR A 320 3.04 10.84 -0.48
C THR A 320 3.59 11.42 0.82
N GLY A 321 3.46 12.73 1.02
CA GLY A 321 3.88 13.42 2.24
C GLY A 321 3.11 12.96 3.48
N GLU A 322 1.78 12.85 3.38
CA GLU A 322 0.92 12.34 4.47
C GLU A 322 1.28 10.90 4.85
N VAL A 323 1.51 10.02 3.86
CA VAL A 323 1.97 8.65 4.11
C VAL A 323 3.33 8.62 4.82
N GLY A 324 4.25 9.52 4.45
CA GLY A 324 5.53 9.70 5.13
C GLY A 324 5.38 10.12 6.59
N ILE A 325 4.41 10.97 6.92
CA ILE A 325 4.09 11.35 8.31
C ILE A 325 3.50 10.14 9.07
N VAL A 326 2.51 9.48 8.48
CA VAL A 326 1.77 8.37 9.08
C VAL A 326 2.71 7.21 9.44
N TYR A 327 3.53 6.75 8.50
CA TYR A 327 4.43 5.61 8.75
C TYR A 327 5.76 6.00 9.38
N GLY A 328 6.38 7.04 8.85
CA GLY A 328 7.73 7.40 9.22
C GLY A 328 7.85 8.12 10.56
N THR A 329 6.81 8.81 10.99
CA THR A 329 6.78 9.50 12.29
C THR A 329 5.89 8.75 13.28
N ILE A 330 4.58 8.73 13.05
CA ILE A 330 3.61 8.17 14.00
C ILE A 330 3.78 6.65 14.13
N GLY A 331 3.89 5.97 12.99
CA GLY A 331 4.11 4.53 12.93
C GLY A 331 5.38 4.12 13.65
N LEU A 332 6.51 4.74 13.34
CA LEU A 332 7.79 4.38 13.92
C LEU A 332 7.90 4.68 15.43
N LEU A 333 7.31 5.78 15.90
CA LEU A 333 7.20 6.04 17.34
C LEU A 333 6.39 4.95 18.03
N SER A 334 5.23 4.61 17.46
CA SER A 334 4.34 3.56 17.99
C SER A 334 5.01 2.18 17.99
N LEU A 335 5.71 1.83 16.91
CA LEU A 335 6.53 0.61 16.78
C LEU A 335 7.62 0.56 17.86
N THR A 336 8.29 1.68 18.10
CA THR A 336 9.35 1.78 19.11
C THR A 336 8.79 1.57 20.53
N VAL A 337 7.67 2.23 20.84
CA VAL A 337 7.00 2.10 22.14
C VAL A 337 6.51 0.67 22.35
N GLY A 338 5.85 0.09 21.35
CA GLY A 338 5.37 -1.30 21.39
C GLY A 338 6.50 -2.30 21.61
N GLY A 339 7.62 -2.15 20.90
CA GLY A 339 8.79 -3.02 21.06
C GLY A 339 9.48 -2.89 22.41
N ILE A 340 9.60 -1.68 22.97
CA ILE A 340 10.16 -1.47 24.31
C ILE A 340 9.27 -2.12 25.37
N ILE A 341 7.95 -1.87 25.31
CA ILE A 341 6.99 -2.46 26.25
C ILE A 341 7.00 -3.99 26.12
N GLY A 342 7.08 -4.52 24.89
CA GLY A 342 7.21 -5.94 24.64
C GLY A 342 8.45 -6.54 25.29
N GLY A 343 9.60 -5.87 25.16
CA GLY A 343 10.86 -6.31 25.75
C GLY A 343 10.80 -6.33 27.28
N ILE A 344 10.30 -5.25 27.89
CA ILE A 344 10.17 -5.14 29.36
C ILE A 344 9.22 -6.21 29.92
N LEU A 345 8.08 -6.44 29.28
CA LEU A 345 7.09 -7.41 29.75
C LEU A 345 7.59 -8.84 29.59
N ALA A 346 8.25 -9.16 28.48
CA ALA A 346 8.90 -10.45 28.29
C ALA A 346 10.04 -10.67 29.30
N ALA A 347 10.85 -9.64 29.59
CA ALA A 347 11.88 -9.67 30.63
C ALA A 347 11.31 -9.95 32.02
N LYS A 348 10.13 -9.40 32.33
CA LYS A 348 9.50 -9.55 33.64
C LYS A 348 8.86 -10.93 33.88
N ASP A 349 8.03 -11.40 32.94
CA ASP A 349 7.23 -12.62 33.15
C ASP A 349 7.61 -13.81 32.24
N GLY A 350 8.54 -13.63 31.32
CA GLY A 350 9.00 -14.64 30.37
C GLY A 350 8.23 -14.67 29.05
N LEU A 351 8.84 -15.23 28.01
CA LEU A 351 8.28 -15.29 26.66
C LEU A 351 7.01 -16.15 26.59
N LYS A 352 6.97 -17.28 27.31
CA LYS A 352 5.87 -18.25 27.24
C LYS A 352 4.52 -17.63 27.64
N LYS A 353 4.50 -16.76 28.65
CA LYS A 353 3.29 -16.08 29.12
C LYS A 353 2.81 -15.02 28.13
N TRP A 354 3.75 -14.25 27.58
CA TRP A 354 3.44 -13.12 26.70
C TRP A 354 3.24 -13.48 25.24
N LEU A 355 3.62 -14.69 24.81
CA LEU A 355 3.48 -15.15 23.42
C LEU A 355 2.05 -15.00 22.88
N TRP A 356 1.03 -15.38 23.67
CA TRP A 356 -0.37 -15.31 23.26
C TRP A 356 -0.89 -13.86 23.12
N PRO A 357 -0.71 -12.97 24.12
CA PRO A 357 -0.99 -11.55 23.94
C PRO A 357 -0.26 -10.93 22.75
N MET A 358 1.02 -11.28 22.55
CA MET A 358 1.87 -10.74 21.48
C MET A 358 1.44 -11.19 20.08
N ILE A 359 1.05 -12.46 19.89
CA ILE A 359 0.50 -12.92 18.61
C ILE A 359 -0.87 -12.32 18.31
N ILE A 360 -1.69 -12.06 19.33
CA ILE A 360 -2.94 -11.32 19.13
C ILE A 360 -2.59 -9.90 18.67
N ALA A 361 -1.69 -9.21 19.39
CA ALA A 361 -1.31 -7.84 19.09
C ALA A 361 -0.69 -7.63 17.70
N ILE A 362 0.10 -8.58 17.17
CA ILE A 362 0.64 -8.45 15.80
C ILE A 362 -0.44 -8.67 14.72
N ASN A 363 -1.56 -9.32 15.07
CA ASN A 363 -2.63 -9.66 14.12
C ASN A 363 -3.89 -8.80 14.25
N VAL A 364 -4.11 -8.14 15.40
CA VAL A 364 -5.14 -7.09 15.60
C VAL A 364 -5.10 -6.02 14.49
N PRO A 365 -3.93 -5.58 14.01
CA PRO A 365 -3.87 -4.57 12.96
C PRO A 365 -4.57 -4.98 11.66
N ASN A 366 -4.64 -6.28 11.35
CA ASN A 366 -5.38 -6.76 10.17
C ASN A 366 -6.86 -6.38 10.25
N ALA A 367 -7.46 -6.38 11.44
CA ALA A 367 -8.84 -5.93 11.64
C ALA A 367 -8.97 -4.41 11.48
N VAL A 368 -7.94 -3.64 11.84
CA VAL A 368 -7.90 -2.18 11.65
C VAL A 368 -7.96 -1.82 10.16
N TYR A 369 -7.28 -2.58 9.28
CA TYR A 369 -7.36 -2.35 7.83
C TYR A 369 -8.70 -2.76 7.21
N ILE A 370 -9.39 -3.75 7.78
CA ILE A 370 -10.79 -4.01 7.42
C ILE A 370 -11.62 -2.77 7.75
N TYR A 371 -11.47 -2.20 8.96
CA TYR A 371 -12.17 -0.95 9.28
C TYR A 371 -11.79 0.19 8.31
N LEU A 372 -10.51 0.44 8.05
CA LEU A 372 -10.07 1.51 7.13
C LEU A 372 -10.61 1.32 5.70
N SER A 373 -10.66 0.09 5.19
CA SER A 373 -11.11 -0.18 3.81
C SER A 373 -12.62 -0.12 3.62
N TYR A 374 -13.40 -0.37 4.67
CA TYR A 374 -14.87 -0.23 4.63
C TYR A 374 -15.32 1.17 5.03
N ALA A 375 -14.69 1.73 6.08
CA ALA A 375 -15.06 3.01 6.64
C ALA A 375 -14.38 4.19 5.94
N GLN A 376 -13.27 4.02 5.22
CA GLN A 376 -12.54 5.05 4.45
C GLN A 376 -12.60 6.46 5.06
N PRO A 377 -12.19 6.65 6.33
CA PRO A 377 -12.42 7.90 7.06
C PRO A 377 -11.77 9.10 6.38
N ASP A 378 -12.44 10.25 6.42
CA ASP A 378 -11.92 11.53 5.88
C ASP A 378 -10.95 12.18 6.86
N SER A 379 -11.10 11.89 8.15
CA SER A 379 -10.26 12.44 9.20
C SER A 379 -8.88 11.81 9.20
N PHE A 380 -7.86 12.61 8.87
CA PHE A 380 -6.45 12.23 8.95
C PHE A 380 -6.07 11.75 10.37
N LEU A 381 -6.70 12.28 11.42
CA LEU A 381 -6.47 11.86 12.80
C LEU A 381 -6.88 10.39 13.03
N ILE A 382 -8.03 9.98 12.50
CA ILE A 382 -8.50 8.58 12.62
C ILE A 382 -7.53 7.63 11.92
N ILE A 383 -7.06 8.01 10.72
CA ILE A 383 -6.08 7.21 9.97
C ILE A 383 -4.78 7.07 10.78
N ASN A 384 -4.25 8.17 11.31
CA ASN A 384 -3.04 8.14 12.15
C ASN A 384 -3.20 7.27 13.40
N PHE A 385 -4.35 7.33 14.08
CA PHE A 385 -4.62 6.49 15.25
C PHE A 385 -4.67 5.00 14.88
N CYS A 386 -5.32 4.67 13.76
CA CYS A 386 -5.36 3.30 13.24
C CYS A 386 -3.96 2.75 12.93
N VAL A 387 -3.12 3.53 12.26
CA VAL A 387 -1.74 3.13 11.95
C VAL A 387 -0.86 3.11 13.20
N ALA A 388 -1.08 4.00 14.16
CA ALA A 388 -0.40 3.95 15.45
C ALA A 388 -0.69 2.63 16.18
N LEU A 389 -1.96 2.23 16.24
CA LEU A 389 -2.38 0.95 16.82
C LEU A 389 -1.76 -0.25 16.06
N GLU A 390 -1.71 -0.16 14.73
CA GLU A 390 -1.07 -1.16 13.88
C GLU A 390 0.39 -1.35 14.24
N GLN A 391 1.16 -0.27 14.18
CA GLN A 391 2.60 -0.29 14.37
C GLN A 391 2.98 -0.59 15.82
N PHE A 392 2.18 -0.15 16.78
CA PHE A 392 2.32 -0.56 18.18
C PHE A 392 2.18 -2.09 18.34
N GLY A 393 1.08 -2.65 17.82
CA GLY A 393 0.82 -4.09 17.86
C GLY A 393 1.91 -4.89 17.15
N TYR A 394 2.39 -4.38 16.02
CA TYR A 394 3.52 -4.94 15.28
C TYR A 394 4.81 -4.94 16.12
N GLY A 395 5.19 -3.81 16.73
CA GLY A 395 6.39 -3.75 17.57
C GLY A 395 6.32 -4.64 18.80
N PHE A 396 5.16 -4.67 19.46
CA PHE A 396 4.92 -5.51 20.62
C PHE A 396 5.03 -7.00 20.26
N GLY A 397 4.36 -7.44 19.19
CA GLY A 397 4.40 -8.84 18.77
C GLY A 397 5.70 -9.27 18.12
N PHE A 398 6.35 -8.40 17.35
CA PHE A 398 7.66 -8.68 16.76
C PHE A 398 8.74 -8.96 17.82
N THR A 399 8.57 -8.44 19.04
CA THR A 399 9.46 -8.76 20.16
C THR A 399 9.39 -10.24 20.56
N ALA A 400 8.19 -10.84 20.65
CA ALA A 400 8.06 -12.29 20.88
C ALA A 400 8.72 -13.09 19.77
N PHE A 401 8.55 -12.65 18.52
CA PHE A 401 9.15 -13.31 17.37
C PHE A 401 10.67 -13.32 17.43
N MET A 402 11.28 -12.17 17.73
CA MET A 402 12.73 -12.03 17.88
C MET A 402 13.25 -12.89 19.05
N LEU A 403 12.60 -12.86 20.21
CA LEU A 403 12.96 -13.69 21.36
C LEU A 403 12.85 -15.18 21.04
N TYR A 404 11.84 -15.59 20.27
CA TYR A 404 11.72 -16.97 19.81
C TYR A 404 12.85 -17.39 18.87
N MET A 405 13.29 -16.50 17.96
CA MET A 405 14.46 -16.77 17.12
C MET A 405 15.75 -16.89 17.95
N ILE A 406 15.89 -16.10 19.01
CA ILE A 406 17.02 -16.23 19.94
C ILE A 406 16.95 -17.59 20.64
N TYR A 407 15.79 -17.97 21.16
CA TYR A 407 15.55 -19.25 21.82
C TYR A 407 15.90 -20.46 20.93
N ILE A 408 15.36 -20.51 19.71
CA ILE A 408 15.62 -21.64 18.80
C ILE A 408 17.09 -21.69 18.34
N SER A 409 17.81 -20.58 18.48
CA SER A 409 19.22 -20.46 18.13
C SER A 409 20.16 -20.81 19.28
N GLU A 410 19.68 -21.01 20.51
CA GLU A 410 20.53 -21.39 21.64
C GLU A 410 21.33 -22.69 21.37
N GLY A 411 22.59 -22.71 21.80
CA GLY A 411 23.51 -23.82 21.59
C GLY A 411 24.92 -23.36 21.21
N GLU A 412 25.73 -24.32 20.76
CA GLU A 412 27.14 -24.13 20.40
C GLU A 412 27.34 -23.10 19.27
N PHE A 413 26.49 -23.14 18.24
CA PHE A 413 26.57 -22.28 17.05
C PHE A 413 25.52 -21.16 17.02
N LYS A 414 25.28 -20.50 18.17
CA LYS A 414 24.17 -19.54 18.33
C LYS A 414 24.08 -18.45 17.27
N THR A 415 25.21 -17.88 16.87
CA THR A 415 25.27 -16.79 15.89
C THR A 415 24.89 -17.28 14.49
N ALA A 416 25.38 -18.45 14.09
CA ALA A 416 25.06 -19.05 12.80
C ALA A 416 23.61 -19.53 12.75
N HIS A 417 23.10 -20.14 13.83
CA HIS A 417 21.70 -20.55 13.93
C HIS A 417 20.73 -19.37 13.86
N PHE A 418 21.08 -18.24 14.50
CA PHE A 418 20.28 -17.03 14.41
C PHE A 418 20.26 -16.44 13.01
N ALA A 419 21.37 -16.49 12.27
CA ALA A 419 21.42 -16.08 10.87
C ALA A 419 20.53 -16.97 9.98
N ILE A 420 20.54 -18.30 10.19
CA ILE A 420 19.66 -19.23 9.46
C ILE A 420 18.18 -18.94 9.76
N ALA A 421 17.82 -18.74 11.03
CA ALA A 421 16.46 -18.37 11.43
C ALA A 421 16.01 -17.05 10.79
N THR A 422 16.91 -16.07 10.70
CA THR A 422 16.65 -14.79 10.02
C THR A 422 16.41 -14.98 8.51
N GLY A 423 17.14 -15.90 7.87
CA GLY A 423 16.88 -16.29 6.47
C GLY A 423 15.47 -16.86 6.27
N PHE A 424 15.02 -17.76 7.16
CA PHE A 424 13.65 -18.27 7.12
C PHE A 424 12.60 -17.19 7.40
N MET A 425 12.87 -16.25 8.30
CA MET A 425 12.02 -15.08 8.53
C MET A 425 11.86 -14.26 7.24
N ALA A 426 12.96 -13.99 6.53
CA ALA A 426 12.92 -13.24 5.27
C ALA A 426 12.09 -13.97 4.20
N LEU A 427 12.27 -15.29 4.08
CA LEU A 427 11.45 -16.12 3.18
C LEU A 427 9.96 -16.09 3.55
N GLY A 428 9.65 -16.18 4.83
CA GLY A 428 8.28 -16.11 5.36
C GLY A 428 7.59 -14.77 5.07
N MET A 429 8.35 -13.69 4.86
CA MET A 429 7.80 -12.39 4.45
C MET A 429 7.74 -12.24 2.92
N MET A 430 8.77 -12.70 2.21
CA MET A 430 8.91 -12.44 0.77
C MET A 430 7.87 -13.19 -0.05
N ILE A 431 7.64 -14.47 0.24
CA ILE A 431 6.73 -15.32 -0.54
C ILE A 431 5.28 -14.82 -0.46
N PRO A 432 4.70 -14.57 0.74
CA PRO A 432 3.34 -14.04 0.81
C PRO A 432 3.24 -12.64 0.22
N GLY A 433 4.25 -11.80 0.43
CA GLY A 433 4.33 -10.45 -0.14
C GLY A 433 4.23 -10.45 -1.68
N MET A 434 4.92 -11.36 -2.36
CA MET A 434 4.86 -11.49 -3.83
C MET A 434 3.46 -11.85 -4.34
N ILE A 435 2.71 -12.67 -3.60
CA ILE A 435 1.37 -13.13 -3.99
C ILE A 435 0.30 -12.05 -3.69
N SER A 436 0.61 -11.10 -2.81
CA SER A 436 -0.35 -10.14 -2.25
C SER A 436 -0.98 -9.23 -3.30
N GLY A 437 -0.16 -8.64 -4.19
CA GLY A 437 -0.66 -7.75 -5.26
C GLY A 437 -1.60 -8.49 -6.21
N TRP A 438 -1.18 -9.66 -6.70
CA TRP A 438 -2.03 -10.51 -7.55
C TRP A 438 -3.36 -10.87 -6.88
N LEU A 439 -3.33 -11.15 -5.57
CA LEU A 439 -4.54 -11.47 -4.82
C LEU A 439 -5.46 -10.25 -4.70
N GLN A 440 -4.92 -9.09 -4.34
CA GLN A 440 -5.69 -7.86 -4.22
C GLN A 440 -6.30 -7.40 -5.54
N GLU A 441 -5.60 -7.56 -6.67
CA GLU A 441 -6.16 -7.27 -7.99
C GLU A 441 -7.41 -8.12 -8.31
N ILE A 442 -7.48 -9.36 -7.78
CA ILE A 442 -8.60 -10.27 -8.03
C ILE A 442 -9.82 -9.95 -7.15
N ILE A 443 -9.61 -9.70 -5.85
CA ILE A 443 -10.69 -9.61 -4.86
C ILE A 443 -10.95 -8.18 -4.35
N GLY A 444 -10.08 -7.22 -4.70
CA GLY A 444 -10.10 -5.83 -4.24
C GLY A 444 -9.65 -5.65 -2.79
N TYR A 445 -9.38 -4.40 -2.39
CA TYR A 445 -8.86 -4.07 -1.05
C TYR A 445 -9.71 -4.62 0.11
N GLN A 446 -11.03 -4.41 0.07
CA GLN A 446 -11.94 -4.81 1.15
C GLN A 446 -11.87 -6.31 1.48
N HIS A 447 -12.01 -7.17 0.47
CA HIS A 447 -11.94 -8.61 0.67
C HIS A 447 -10.51 -9.10 0.87
N PHE A 448 -9.51 -8.38 0.34
CA PHE A 448 -8.10 -8.67 0.60
C PHE A 448 -7.77 -8.56 2.09
N PHE A 449 -8.20 -7.50 2.77
CA PHE A 449 -7.94 -7.38 4.21
C PHE A 449 -8.68 -8.43 5.06
N ILE A 450 -9.87 -8.88 4.62
CA ILE A 450 -10.56 -10.02 5.22
C ILE A 450 -9.75 -11.32 5.01
N TRP A 451 -9.25 -11.53 3.80
CA TRP A 451 -8.37 -12.67 3.50
C TRP A 451 -7.12 -12.66 4.38
N VAL A 452 -6.47 -11.50 4.51
CA VAL A 452 -5.30 -11.33 5.38
C VAL A 452 -5.61 -11.74 6.82
N LEU A 453 -6.78 -11.35 7.36
CA LEU A 453 -7.22 -11.77 8.68
C LEU A 453 -7.39 -13.30 8.78
N ILE A 454 -7.96 -13.95 7.77
CA ILE A 454 -8.07 -15.42 7.71
C ILE A 454 -6.67 -16.07 7.65
N ALA A 455 -5.74 -15.47 6.91
CA ALA A 455 -4.36 -15.94 6.79
C ALA A 455 -3.56 -15.84 8.11
N THR A 456 -4.11 -15.22 9.16
CA THR A 456 -3.51 -15.24 10.51
C THR A 456 -3.79 -16.54 11.27
N LEU A 457 -4.85 -17.29 10.92
CA LEU A 457 -5.26 -18.49 11.65
C LEU A 457 -4.16 -19.56 11.76
N PRO A 458 -3.39 -19.86 10.69
CA PRO A 458 -2.28 -20.81 10.79
C PRO A 458 -1.23 -20.41 11.85
N ALA A 459 -0.99 -19.11 12.05
CA ALA A 459 -0.07 -18.60 13.06
C ALA A 459 -0.55 -18.94 14.48
N PHE A 460 -1.84 -18.79 14.77
CA PHE A 460 -2.42 -19.16 16.06
C PHE A 460 -2.36 -20.67 16.31
N ILE A 461 -2.63 -21.47 15.28
CA ILE A 461 -2.59 -22.93 15.38
C ILE A 461 -1.18 -23.40 15.72
N ILE A 462 -0.17 -22.95 14.96
CA ILE A 462 1.22 -23.40 15.17
C ILE A 462 1.75 -22.96 16.54
N THR A 463 1.38 -21.76 17.00
CA THR A 463 1.79 -21.21 18.31
C THR A 463 1.45 -22.13 19.48
N LYS A 464 0.33 -22.85 19.41
CA LYS A 464 -0.06 -23.84 20.43
C LYS A 464 0.93 -25.00 20.55
N PHE A 465 1.60 -25.35 19.46
CA PHE A 465 2.54 -26.49 19.40
C PHE A 465 3.99 -26.08 19.64
N VAL A 466 4.28 -24.78 19.76
CA VAL A 466 5.65 -24.29 19.96
C VAL A 466 6.11 -24.61 21.39
N PRO A 467 7.18 -25.41 21.56
CA PRO A 467 7.72 -25.70 22.88
C PRO A 467 8.60 -24.53 23.34
N ILE A 468 8.13 -23.79 24.35
CA ILE A 468 8.92 -22.73 24.99
C ILE A 468 9.12 -23.07 26.47
N ASP A 469 10.36 -22.94 26.93
CA ASP A 469 10.72 -22.98 28.34
C ASP A 469 10.04 -21.81 29.09
N PRO A 470 9.24 -22.06 30.15
CA PRO A 470 8.63 -21.01 30.97
C PRO A 470 9.61 -19.97 31.54
N GLU A 471 10.87 -20.34 31.77
CA GLU A 471 11.88 -19.45 32.33
C GLU A 471 12.61 -18.64 31.26
N PHE A 472 12.48 -19.01 29.99
CA PHE A 472 13.16 -18.29 28.92
C PHE A 472 12.62 -16.86 28.75
N GLY A 473 13.57 -15.93 28.72
CA GLY A 473 13.30 -14.50 28.60
C GLY A 473 13.09 -13.79 29.94
N LYS A 474 13.01 -14.48 31.08
CA LYS A 474 12.95 -13.82 32.39
C LYS A 474 14.31 -13.25 32.78
N GLU A 475 14.30 -12.04 33.31
CA GLU A 475 15.47 -11.43 33.94
C GLU A 475 15.80 -12.20 35.23
N LYS A 476 16.99 -12.79 35.29
CA LYS A 476 17.47 -13.41 36.53
C LYS A 476 17.72 -12.29 37.52
N LYS A 477 17.01 -12.30 38.66
CA LYS A 477 17.35 -11.41 39.78
C LYS A 477 18.73 -11.83 40.28
N GLU A 478 19.74 -11.02 39.95
CA GLU A 478 21.06 -11.07 40.59
C GLU A 478 20.97 -10.60 42.04
#